data_AF-A0AAN9JDW1-F1
#
_entry.id   AF-A0AAN9JDW1-F1
#
_cell.length_a   1.000
_cell.length_b   1.000
_cell.length_c   1.000
_cell.angle_alpha   90.00
_cell.angle_beta   90.00
_cell.angle_gamma   90.00
#
_symmetry.space_group_name_H-M   'P 1'
#
loop_
_entity.id
_entity.type
_entity.pdbx_description
1 polymer ?
#
loop_
_entity_poly.entity_id
_entity_poly.type
_entity_poly.pdbx_seq_one_letter_code
_entity_poly.pdbx_strand_id
1 'polypeptide(L)' 'MSQETLKYGSKGRNLLTYSDRGEQAIRQGDSEIAEYWFNQAAEYWKQAIALTPGNYIEAQNWLKITGRFE' A
#
# COMPACT_ATOMS: atom_id res chain seq x y z
N MET A 1 -20.99 0.97 -4.33
CA MET A 1 -19.55 1.29 -4.26
C MET A 1 -18.77 0.10 -4.81
N SER A 2 -18.26 0.34 -6.01
CA SER A 2 -17.20 -0.31 -6.78
C SER A 2 -17.00 -1.83 -6.74
N GLN A 3 -17.19 -2.43 -7.93
CA GLN A 3 -16.79 -3.78 -8.32
C GLN A 3 -15.27 -4.03 -8.31
N GLU A 4 -14.45 -3.06 -7.89
CA GLU A 4 -12.99 -3.18 -7.76
C GLU A 4 -12.56 -3.99 -6.53
N THR A 5 -13.44 -4.13 -5.54
CA THR A 5 -13.14 -4.83 -4.27
C THR A 5 -13.05 -6.36 -4.41
N LEU A 6 -13.59 -6.92 -5.50
CA LEU A 6 -13.65 -8.37 -5.72
C LEU A 6 -12.39 -8.93 -6.39
N LYS A 7 -11.55 -8.10 -7.00
CA LYS A 7 -10.30 -8.54 -7.66
C LYS A 7 -9.13 -8.70 -6.68
N TYR A 8 -9.23 -8.04 -5.53
CA TYR A 8 -8.20 -7.99 -4.52
C TYR A 8 -8.66 -8.75 -3.27
N GLY A 9 -8.34 -10.05 -3.20
CA GLY A 9 -8.51 -10.85 -1.99
C GLY A 9 -7.86 -10.17 -0.76
N SER A 10 -8.14 -10.66 0.45
CA SER A 10 -7.84 -10.06 1.78
C SER A 10 -6.55 -9.22 1.96
N LYS A 11 -5.52 -9.42 1.13
CA LYS A 11 -4.34 -8.57 1.00
C LYS A 11 -4.62 -7.13 0.54
N GLY A 12 -5.54 -6.89 -0.40
CA GLY A 12 -5.86 -5.51 -0.85
C GLY A 12 -6.65 -4.69 0.16
N ARG A 13 -7.47 -5.35 1.01
CA ARG A 13 -8.19 -4.68 2.11
C ARG A 13 -7.24 -4.14 3.19
N ASN A 14 -6.18 -4.89 3.51
CA ASN A 14 -5.17 -4.42 4.46
C ASN A 14 -4.40 -3.21 3.92
N LEU A 15 -4.08 -3.22 2.63
CA LEU A 15 -3.38 -2.10 2.01
C LEU A 15 -4.17 -0.79 2.04
N LEU A 16 -5.46 -0.84 1.68
CA LEU A 16 -6.36 0.32 1.81
C LEU A 16 -6.36 0.86 3.24
N THR A 17 -6.31 -0.04 4.23
CA THR A 17 -6.27 0.33 5.65
C THR A 17 -4.96 1.01 6.05
N TYR A 18 -3.81 0.57 5.51
CA TYR A 18 -2.51 1.18 5.81
C TYR A 18 -2.34 2.54 5.13
N SER A 19 -2.77 2.68 3.88
CA SER A 19 -2.74 3.96 3.16
C SER A 19 -3.66 5.00 3.80
N ASP A 20 -4.87 4.60 4.23
CA ASP A 20 -5.80 5.47 4.94
C ASP A 20 -5.23 5.96 6.28
N ARG A 21 -4.59 5.06 7.05
CA ARG A 21 -3.91 5.43 8.31
C ARG A 21 -2.72 6.36 8.10
N GLY A 22 -1.93 6.15 7.05
CA GLY A 22 -0.84 7.06 6.68
C GLY A 22 -1.34 8.45 6.32
N GLU A 23 -2.40 8.54 5.52
CA GLU A 23 -3.03 9.82 5.16
C GLU A 23 -3.62 10.52 6.39
N GLN A 24 -4.24 9.77 7.30
CA GLN A 24 -4.79 10.30 8.54
C GLN A 24 -3.69 10.83 9.47
N ALA A 25 -2.52 10.19 9.52
CA ALA A 25 -1.37 10.66 10.28
C ALA A 25 -0.76 11.93 9.68
N ILE A 26 -0.67 12.05 8.36
CA ILE A 26 -0.28 13.31 7.68
C ILE A 26 -1.25 14.44 8.06
N ARG A 27 -2.56 14.19 8.04
CA ARG A 27 -3.58 15.19 8.42
C ARG A 27 -3.49 15.62 9.88
N GLN A 28 -2.94 14.77 10.76
CA GLN A 28 -2.69 15.07 12.16
C GLN A 28 -1.35 15.80 12.37
N GLY A 29 -0.53 15.95 11.32
CA GLY A 29 0.81 16.53 11.41
C GLY A 29 1.88 15.53 11.87
N ASP A 30 1.53 14.26 11.98
CA ASP A 30 2.38 13.20 12.52
C ASP A 30 3.08 12.44 11.38
N SER A 31 4.04 13.13 10.76
CA SER A 31 4.74 12.63 9.57
C SER A 31 5.57 11.37 9.83
N GLU A 32 6.10 11.20 11.04
CA GLU A 32 6.83 9.97 11.44
C GLU A 32 5.91 8.76 11.49
N ILE A 33 4.71 8.92 12.06
CA ILE A 33 3.71 7.84 12.10
C ILE A 33 3.21 7.53 10.70
N ALA A 34 3.00 8.55 9.86
CA ALA A 34 2.63 8.35 8.46
C ALA A 34 3.69 7.54 7.71
N GLU A 35 4.97 7.89 7.88
CA GLU A 35 6.08 7.18 7.25
C GLU A 35 6.16 5.73 7.70
N TYR A 36 5.96 5.46 8.99
CA TYR A 36 5.89 4.09 9.53
C TYR A 36 4.81 3.26 8.83
N TRP A 37 3.59 3.80 8.69
CA TRP A 37 2.50 3.10 8.02
C TRP A 37 2.76 2.88 6.52
N PHE A 38 3.34 3.87 5.83
CA PHE A 38 3.71 3.71 4.42
C PHE A 38 4.83 2.69 4.21
N ASN A 39 5.79 2.59 5.13
CA ASN A 39 6.84 1.57 5.08
C ASN A 39 6.25 0.17 5.31
N GLN A 40 5.31 0.01 6.24
CA GLN A 40 4.60 -1.25 6.42
C GLN A 40 3.78 -1.63 5.17
N ALA A 41 3.08 -0.68 4.55
CA ALA A 41 2.36 -0.92 3.30
C ALA A 41 3.30 -1.37 2.16
N ALA A 42 4.49 -0.77 2.08
CA ALA A 42 5.50 -1.12 1.09
C ALA A 42 6.03 -2.55 1.26
N GLU A 43 6.28 -2.99 2.49
CA GLU A 43 6.68 -4.37 2.80
C GLU A 43 5.63 -5.38 2.34
N TYR A 44 4.35 -5.11 2.63
CA TYR A 44 3.25 -5.96 2.17
C TYR A 44 3.16 -6.04 0.65
N TRP A 45 3.39 -4.93 -0.05
CA TRP A 45 3.44 -4.91 -1.52
C TRP A 45 4.62 -5.69 -2.07
N LYS A 46 5.82 -5.52 -1.51
CA LYS A 46 7.02 -6.28 -1.91
C LYS A 46 6.76 -7.79 -1.78
N GLN A 47 6.14 -8.23 -0.69
CA GLN A 47 5.75 -9.64 -0.50
C GLN A 47 4.66 -10.12 -1.48
N ALA A 48 3.65 -9.28 -1.77
CA ALA A 48 2.60 -9.64 -2.72
C ALA A 48 3.14 -9.74 -4.15
N ILE A 49 4.02 -8.83 -4.55
CA ILE A 49 4.70 -8.85 -5.86
C ILE A 49 5.63 -10.07 -5.95
N ALA A 50 6.37 -10.40 -4.89
CA ALA A 50 7.22 -11.59 -4.88
C ALA A 50 6.42 -12.89 -5.09
N LEU A 51 5.20 -12.96 -4.54
CA LEU A 51 4.31 -14.12 -4.72
C LEU A 51 3.62 -14.13 -6.09
N THR A 52 3.34 -12.97 -6.67
CA THR A 52 2.63 -12.90 -7.96
C THR A 52 3.08 -11.68 -8.77
N PRO A 53 4.26 -11.74 -9.40
CA PRO A 53 4.89 -10.56 -10.00
C PRO A 53 4.14 -9.99 -11.20
N GLY A 54 3.31 -10.79 -11.88
CA GLY A 54 2.51 -10.37 -13.03
C GLY A 54 1.13 -9.80 -12.71
N ASN A 55 0.66 -9.88 -11.46
CA ASN A 55 -0.73 -9.58 -11.12
C ASN A 55 -0.91 -8.29 -10.30
N TYR A 56 0.19 -7.64 -9.94
CA TYR A 56 0.22 -6.47 -9.05
C TYR A 56 1.03 -5.31 -9.66
N ILE A 57 0.74 -4.93 -10.91
CA ILE A 57 1.40 -3.80 -11.59
C ILE A 57 1.11 -2.47 -10.87
N GLU A 58 -0.10 -2.29 -10.33
CA GLU A 58 -0.49 -1.11 -9.55
C GLU A 58 0.36 -0.96 -8.28
N ALA A 59 0.71 -2.07 -7.64
CA ALA A 59 1.63 -2.12 -6.50
C ALA A 59 3.03 -1.63 -6.86
N GLN A 60 3.55 -2.11 -7.99
CA GLN A 60 4.88 -1.75 -8.48
C GLN A 60 4.92 -0.25 -8.82
N ASN A 61 3.86 0.28 -9.44
CA ASN A 61 3.75 1.70 -9.72
C ASN A 61 3.66 2.54 -8.44
N TRP A 62 2.88 2.10 -7.45
CA TRP A 62 2.76 2.80 -6.16
C TRP A 62 4.10 2.85 -5.41
N LEU A 63 4.82 1.73 -5.35
CA LEU A 63 6.16 1.67 -4.77
C LEU A 63 7.13 2.62 -5.48
N LYS A 64 7.07 2.70 -6.82
CA LYS A 64 7.91 3.63 -7.60
C LYS A 64 7.57 5.09 -7.34
N ILE A 65 6.28 5.46 -7.36
CA ILE A 65 5.83 6.85 -7.14
C ILE A 65 6.17 7.31 -5.73
N THR A 66 6.08 6.42 -4.75
CA THR A 66 6.37 6.73 -3.35
C THR A 66 7.86 6.62 -3.00
N GLY A 67 8.74 6.33 -3.96
CA GLY A 67 10.18 6.22 -3.76
C GLY A 67 10.62 5.01 -2.94
N ARG A 68 9.78 3.99 -2.81
CA ARG A 68 9.98 2.78 -1.99
C ARG A 68 10.31 1.53 -2.81
N PHE A 69 10.58 1.73 -4.11
CA PHE A 69 11.07 0.72 -5.04
C PHE A 69 12.60 0.85 -5.11
N GLU A 70 13.31 -0.08 -4.48
CA GLU A 70 14.79 -0.16 -4.53
C GLU A 70 15.26 -0.81 -5.84
#